data_AF-A0AAV0F7X4-F1
#
_entry.id   AF-A0AAV0F7X4-F1
#
_cell.length_a   1.000
_cell.length_b   1.000
_cell.length_c   1.000
_cell.angle_alpha   90.00
_cell.angle_beta   90.00
_cell.angle_gamma   90.00
#
_symmetry.space_group_name_H-M   'P 1'
#
loop_
_entity.id
_entity.type
_entity.pdbx_description
1 polymer ?
#
loop_
_entity_poly.entity_id
_entity_poly.type
_entity_poly.pdbx_seq_one_letter_code
_entity_poly.pdbx_strand_id
1 'polypeptide(L)'
;MEATNLGIIRGGSIRGSSTRVGSLRGSNNSIWRSTGAEVFSRSSRDEDDEEALKWAALEKLPTFDRLRKGLLFGSHGPATEVDIDDLGFQERQNLLRRLVNVADEDNEKFLLKLRNRIDRLIIN
;
A
#
# COMPACT_ATOMS: atom_id res chain seq x y z
N MET A 1 -73.83 -18.82 18.02
CA MET A 1 -73.13 -19.30 19.23
C MET A 1 -72.37 -20.55 18.82
N GLU A 2 -71.06 -20.46 18.93
CA GLU A 2 -70.04 -21.43 18.51
C GLU A 2 -69.88 -22.53 19.57
N ALA A 3 -69.64 -23.77 19.12
CA ALA A 3 -68.97 -24.84 19.87
C ALA A 3 -68.71 -25.99 18.88
N THR A 4 -67.54 -26.05 18.25
CA THR A 4 -66.27 -26.64 18.72
C THR A 4 -66.10 -28.10 18.31
N ASN A 5 -65.04 -28.26 17.53
CA ASN A 5 -64.46 -29.46 16.97
C ASN A 5 -63.87 -30.35 18.09
N LEU A 6 -64.17 -31.65 18.08
CA LEU A 6 -63.59 -32.65 18.97
C LEU A 6 -62.89 -33.74 18.15
N GLY A 7 -61.58 -33.62 18.02
CA GLY A 7 -60.67 -34.66 17.56
C GLY A 7 -59.72 -35.07 18.70
N ILE A 8 -59.66 -36.38 18.96
CA ILE A 8 -59.17 -37.08 20.16
C ILE A 8 -57.62 -37.22 20.24
N ILE A 9 -57.07 -36.85 21.42
CA ILE A 9 -56.11 -37.53 22.34
C ILE A 9 -54.93 -38.38 21.80
N ARG A 10 -53.71 -38.10 22.32
CA ARG A 10 -52.70 -38.98 23.03
C ARG A 10 -51.27 -38.54 22.66
N GLY A 11 -50.28 -38.29 23.53
CA GLY A 11 -50.02 -38.36 24.98
C GLY A 11 -48.50 -38.12 25.19
N GLY A 12 -48.07 -37.51 26.30
CA GLY A 12 -46.65 -37.25 26.66
C GLY A 12 -45.83 -38.54 26.91
N SER A 13 -44.52 -38.57 27.17
CA SER A 13 -43.66 -37.68 27.97
C SER A 13 -42.15 -37.93 27.72
N ILE A 14 -41.33 -37.03 28.27
CA ILE A 14 -39.86 -36.90 28.23
C ILE A 14 -39.16 -37.87 29.22
N ARG A 15 -37.91 -38.32 28.92
CA ARG A 15 -36.67 -38.26 29.78
C ARG A 15 -35.80 -39.54 29.85
N GLY A 16 -34.46 -39.37 29.68
CA GLY A 16 -33.36 -40.25 30.14
C GLY A 16 -32.30 -40.60 29.07
N SER A 17 -31.25 -39.79 28.84
CA SER A 17 -29.89 -39.74 29.46
C SER A 17 -28.86 -40.80 29.03
N SER A 18 -27.74 -40.28 28.48
CA SER A 18 -26.36 -40.77 28.44
C SER A 18 -25.97 -41.97 27.55
N THR A 19 -25.19 -41.70 26.49
CA THR A 19 -23.71 -41.73 26.53
C THR A 19 -23.13 -41.24 25.20
N ARG A 20 -21.95 -40.63 25.32
CA ARG A 20 -21.16 -39.97 24.27
C ARG A 20 -20.38 -41.07 23.54
N VAL A 21 -20.17 -40.94 22.23
CA VAL A 21 -18.87 -40.96 21.52
C VAL A 21 -19.18 -40.93 20.01
N GLY A 22 -18.70 -39.90 19.31
CA GLY A 22 -18.94 -39.77 17.87
C GLY A 22 -18.05 -38.70 17.22
N SER A 23 -16.74 -38.90 17.33
CA SER A 23 -15.65 -38.30 16.53
C SER A 23 -15.66 -36.78 16.31
N LEU A 24 -14.77 -36.11 17.05
CA LEU A 24 -14.19 -34.83 16.70
C LEU A 24 -13.43 -34.97 15.37
N ARG A 25 -14.01 -34.53 14.25
CA ARG A 25 -13.20 -34.06 13.12
C ARG A 25 -12.83 -32.61 13.37
N GLY A 26 -11.99 -32.41 14.39
CA GLY A 26 -11.28 -31.17 14.59
C GLY A 26 -10.21 -31.05 13.51
N SER A 27 -10.57 -30.48 12.36
CA SER A 27 -9.58 -29.98 11.42
C SER A 27 -8.89 -28.79 12.09
N ASN A 28 -7.77 -29.06 12.75
CA ASN A 28 -6.87 -28.05 13.29
C ASN A 28 -6.21 -27.31 12.11
N ASN A 29 -6.92 -26.33 11.55
CA ASN A 29 -6.34 -25.36 10.64
C ASN A 29 -5.78 -24.15 11.41
N SER A 30 -4.93 -24.41 12.41
CA SER A 30 -4.22 -23.37 13.16
C SER A 30 -2.86 -23.03 12.56
N ILE A 31 -2.33 -23.89 11.67
CA ILE A 31 -1.01 -23.69 11.03
C ILE A 31 -1.03 -22.51 10.04
N TRP A 32 -2.18 -22.22 9.43
CA TRP A 32 -2.32 -21.11 8.46
C TRP A 32 -2.75 -19.78 9.07
N ARG A 33 -2.91 -19.71 10.40
CA ARG A 33 -3.35 -18.49 11.09
C ARG A 33 -2.25 -17.68 11.74
N SER A 34 -1.07 -18.26 12.02
CA SER A 34 0.05 -17.45 12.53
C SER A 34 0.84 -16.84 11.37
N THR A 35 1.23 -17.62 10.35
CA THR A 35 2.15 -17.18 9.29
C THR A 35 1.68 -15.95 8.48
N GLY A 36 0.38 -15.62 8.47
CA GLY A 36 -0.13 -14.43 7.77
C GLY A 36 0.02 -13.11 8.54
N ALA A 37 0.26 -13.14 9.85
CA ALA A 37 0.35 -11.92 10.67
C ALA A 37 1.78 -11.36 10.76
N GLU A 38 2.80 -12.22 10.63
CA GLU A 38 4.21 -11.84 10.65
C GLU A 38 4.82 -11.55 9.26
N VAL A 39 4.15 -11.91 8.17
CA VAL A 39 4.66 -11.71 6.79
C VAL A 39 4.62 -10.25 6.33
N PHE A 40 3.80 -9.40 6.95
CA PHE A 40 3.90 -7.94 6.82
C PHE A 40 4.96 -7.37 7.77
N SER A 41 6.11 -8.05 7.86
CA SER A 41 7.30 -7.47 8.44
C SER A 41 7.69 -6.29 7.55
N ARG A 42 7.19 -5.11 7.94
CA ARG A 42 7.41 -3.79 7.33
C ARG A 42 8.91 -3.58 7.20
N SER A 43 9.46 -4.02 6.08
CA SER A 43 10.82 -3.74 5.69
C SER A 43 10.82 -2.35 5.08
N SER A 44 11.93 -1.64 5.13
CA SER A 44 12.10 -0.32 4.50
C SER A 44 11.90 -0.31 2.97
N ARG A 45 11.44 -1.42 2.37
CA ARG A 45 11.01 -1.54 0.98
C ARG A 45 9.56 -1.09 0.75
N ASP A 46 8.73 -1.06 1.79
CA ASP A 46 7.31 -0.69 1.65
C ASP A 46 7.14 0.75 1.13
N GLU A 47 8.03 1.67 1.54
CA GLU A 47 7.98 3.08 1.11
C GLU A 47 8.28 3.24 -0.38
N ASP A 48 9.31 2.55 -0.89
CA ASP A 48 9.64 2.54 -2.32
C ASP A 48 8.49 1.95 -3.16
N ASP A 49 7.83 0.90 -2.66
CA ASP A 49 6.71 0.25 -3.36
C ASP A 49 5.48 1.19 -3.44
N GLU A 50 5.21 1.97 -2.40
CA GLU A 50 4.15 3.00 -2.43
C GLU A 50 4.45 4.11 -3.43
N GLU A 51 5.70 4.56 -3.52
CA GLU A 51 6.14 5.54 -4.52
C GLU A 51 6.03 4.98 -5.95
N ALA A 52 6.42 3.73 -6.15
CA ALA A 52 6.29 3.05 -7.44
C ALA A 52 4.82 2.96 -7.89
N LEU A 53 3.91 2.69 -6.96
CA LEU A 53 2.47 2.68 -7.23
C LEU A 53 1.95 4.07 -7.64
N LYS A 54 2.43 5.15 -7.00
CA LYS A 54 2.09 6.52 -7.39
C LYS A 54 2.61 6.86 -8.79
N TRP A 55 3.85 6.48 -9.11
CA TRP A 55 4.41 6.66 -10.45
C TRP A 55 3.60 5.90 -11.51
N ALA A 56 3.21 4.65 -11.22
CA ALA A 56 2.39 3.85 -12.11
C ALA A 56 1.02 4.52 -12.36
N ALA A 57 0.40 5.10 -11.33
CA ALA A 57 -0.85 5.84 -11.49
C ALA A 57 -0.70 7.05 -12.41
N LEU A 58 0.38 7.82 -12.26
CA LEU A 58 0.67 8.97 -13.13
C LEU A 58 0.93 8.55 -14.58
N GLU A 59 1.61 7.43 -14.81
CA GLU A 59 1.87 6.93 -16.17
C GLU A 59 0.58 6.57 -16.92
N LYS A 60 -0.45 6.11 -16.20
CA LYS A 60 -1.76 5.75 -16.76
C LYS A 60 -2.66 6.94 -17.05
N LEU A 61 -2.26 8.15 -16.69
CA LEU A 61 -3.05 9.35 -16.99
C LEU A 61 -3.08 9.66 -18.50
N PRO A 62 -4.15 10.32 -18.98
CA PRO A 62 -4.18 10.90 -20.32
C PRO A 62 -2.99 11.84 -20.58
N THR A 63 -2.61 12.01 -21.84
CA THR A 63 -1.41 12.78 -22.23
C THR A 63 -1.36 14.19 -21.63
N PHE A 64 -2.50 14.88 -21.57
CA PHE A 64 -2.56 16.23 -21.03
C PHE A 64 -2.33 16.26 -19.51
N ASP A 65 -2.96 15.34 -18.78
CA ASP A 65 -2.86 15.28 -17.32
C ASP A 65 -1.44 14.90 -16.88
N ARG A 66 -0.74 14.07 -17.65
CA ARG A 66 0.68 13.75 -17.41
C ARG A 66 1.61 14.95 -17.47
N LEU A 67 1.27 15.99 -18.22
CA LEU A 67 2.08 17.21 -18.32
C LEU A 67 1.87 18.15 -17.13
N ARG A 68 0.72 18.03 -16.46
CA ARG A 68 0.30 18.94 -15.39
C ARG A 68 0.45 18.33 -14.01
N LYS A 69 0.36 17.01 -13.89
CA LYS A 69 0.43 16.29 -12.60
C LYS A 69 1.77 15.61 -12.39
N GLY A 70 2.26 15.65 -11.15
CA GLY A 70 3.52 15.05 -10.78
C GLY A 70 3.64 14.81 -9.27
N LEU A 71 4.75 14.21 -8.86
CA LEU A 71 5.09 14.02 -7.45
C LEU A 71 6.01 15.15 -6.97
N LEU A 72 5.60 15.83 -5.89
CA LEU A 72 6.40 16.83 -5.22
C LEU A 72 6.96 16.26 -3.92
N PHE A 73 8.29 16.25 -3.80
CA PHE A 73 8.98 15.80 -2.58
C PHE A 73 9.14 16.98 -1.61
N GLY A 74 8.69 16.82 -0.37
CA GLY A 74 8.91 17.79 0.71
C GLY A 74 10.37 17.80 1.20
N SER A 75 10.71 18.68 2.14
CA SER A 75 12.03 18.67 2.78
C SER A 75 12.27 17.41 3.64
N HIS A 76 11.23 16.87 4.27
CA HIS A 76 11.32 15.68 5.14
C HIS A 76 10.00 14.88 5.15
N GLY A 77 9.39 14.63 3.99
CA GLY A 77 8.10 13.93 3.94
C GLY A 77 7.86 13.16 2.64
N PRO A 78 6.84 12.27 2.62
CA PRO A 78 6.51 11.42 1.49
C PRO A 78 6.11 12.25 0.27
N ALA A 79 6.35 11.71 -0.92
CA ALA A 79 5.98 12.35 -2.17
C ALA A 79 4.45 12.53 -2.27
N THR A 80 4.01 13.76 -2.52
CA THR A 80 2.59 14.10 -2.71
C THR A 80 2.30 14.34 -4.19
N GLU A 81 1.20 13.78 -4.68
CA GLU A 81 0.68 14.12 -6.02
C GLU A 81 0.17 15.56 -6.02
N VAL A 82 0.61 16.34 -7.01
CA VAL A 82 0.24 17.75 -7.18
C VAL A 82 -0.11 18.05 -8.64
N ASP A 83 -1.06 18.95 -8.86
CA ASP A 83 -1.26 19.63 -10.15
C ASP A 83 -0.46 20.95 -10.13
N ILE A 84 0.37 21.18 -11.14
CA ILE A 84 1.24 22.35 -11.28
C ILE A 84 0.43 23.66 -11.29
N ASP A 85 -0.80 23.64 -11.80
CA ASP A 85 -1.64 24.83 -11.87
C ASP A 85 -2.19 25.24 -10.50
N ASP A 86 -2.46 24.24 -9.65
CA ASP A 86 -3.02 24.42 -8.31
C ASP A 86 -1.97 24.80 -7.26
N LEU A 87 -0.68 24.74 -7.59
CA LEU A 87 0.41 25.06 -6.64
C LEU A 87 0.36 26.53 -6.18
N GLY A 88 0.64 26.77 -4.90
CA GLY A 88 0.83 28.11 -4.37
C GLY A 88 2.08 28.80 -4.96
N PHE A 89 2.16 30.13 -4.87
CA PHE A 89 3.34 30.88 -5.35
C PHE A 89 4.63 30.41 -4.68
N GLN A 90 4.61 30.20 -3.36
CA GLN A 90 5.78 29.73 -2.61
C GLN A 90 6.20 28.32 -2.98
N GLU A 91 5.24 27.43 -3.24
CA GLU A 91 5.51 26.05 -3.65
C GLU A 91 6.11 26.00 -5.06
N ARG A 92 5.57 26.78 -6.00
CA ARG A 92 6.14 26.96 -7.34
C ARG A 92 7.56 27.52 -7.29
N GLN A 93 7.81 28.53 -6.45
CA GLN A 93 9.15 29.10 -6.26
C GLN A 93 10.13 28.05 -5.71
N ASN A 94 9.72 27.26 -4.72
CA ASN A 94 10.55 26.20 -4.16
C ASN A 94 10.81 25.06 -5.17
N LEU A 95 9.80 24.67 -5.95
CA LEU A 95 9.95 23.69 -7.03
C LEU A 95 10.97 24.18 -8.08
N LEU A 96 10.84 25.43 -8.53
CA LEU A 96 11.77 26.03 -9.50
C LEU A 96 13.20 26.13 -8.94
N ARG A 97 13.37 26.58 -7.68
CA ARG A 97 14.69 26.66 -7.05
C ARG A 97 15.36 25.29 -6.97
N ARG A 98 14.61 24.24 -6.64
CA ARG A 98 15.13 22.88 -6.64
C ARG A 98 15.48 22.41 -8.04
N LEU A 99 14.62 22.63 -9.03
CA LEU A 99 14.89 22.22 -10.41
C LEU A 99 16.14 22.90 -10.99
N VAL A 100 16.28 24.20 -10.76
CA VAL A 100 17.45 24.97 -11.20
C VAL A 100 18.71 24.56 -10.43
N ASN A 101 18.64 24.42 -9.10
CA ASN A 101 19.81 24.05 -8.31
C ASN A 101 20.24 22.58 -8.50
N VAL A 102 19.31 21.66 -8.78
CA VAL A 102 19.63 20.27 -9.15
C VAL A 102 20.48 20.26 -10.42
N ALA A 103 20.22 21.14 -11.38
CA ALA A 103 21.06 21.26 -12.56
C ALA A 103 22.49 21.74 -12.23
N ASP A 104 22.70 22.48 -11.15
CA ASP A 104 24.05 22.89 -10.74
C ASP A 104 24.73 21.80 -9.89
N GLU A 105 24.08 21.31 -8.84
CA GLU A 105 24.67 20.35 -7.88
C GLU A 105 24.87 18.94 -8.47
N ASP A 106 23.91 18.42 -9.25
CA ASP A 106 24.03 17.07 -9.81
C ASP A 106 24.95 17.04 -11.03
N ASN A 107 24.98 18.09 -11.85
CA ASN A 107 25.93 18.18 -12.95
C ASN A 107 27.36 18.39 -12.44
N GLU A 108 27.58 19.22 -11.41
CA GLU A 108 28.92 19.38 -10.83
C GLU A 108 29.43 18.04 -10.27
N LYS A 109 28.61 17.33 -9.48
CA LYS A 109 28.98 16.01 -8.94
C LYS A 109 29.19 14.98 -10.05
N PHE A 110 28.35 14.97 -11.08
CA PHE A 110 28.50 14.08 -12.23
C PHE A 110 29.80 14.35 -13.00
N LEU A 111 30.09 15.62 -13.31
CA LEU A 111 31.29 16.05 -14.02
C LEU A 111 32.57 15.80 -13.19
N LEU A 112 32.52 15.99 -11.87
CA LEU A 112 33.61 15.63 -10.96
C LEU A 112 33.88 14.12 -10.96
N LYS A 113 32.83 13.29 -10.89
CA LYS A 113 32.96 11.82 -11.00
C LYS A 113 33.53 11.42 -12.36
N LEU A 114 33.09 12.05 -13.43
CA LEU A 114 33.59 11.81 -14.79
C LEU A 114 35.07 12.18 -14.92
N ARG A 115 35.47 13.36 -14.43
CA ARG A 115 36.87 13.82 -14.38
C ARG A 115 37.75 12.84 -13.62
N ASN A 116 37.33 12.41 -12.42
CA ASN A 116 38.07 11.46 -11.61
C ASN A 116 38.26 10.09 -12.30
N ARG A 117 37.31 9.67 -13.14
CA ARG A 117 37.44 8.45 -13.94
C ARG A 117 38.43 8.63 -15.09
N ILE A 118 38.41 9.78 -15.75
CA ILE A 118 39.35 10.11 -16.84
C ILE A 118 40.78 10.23 -16.30
N ASP A 119 41.00 10.96 -15.20
CA ASP A 119 42.32 11.14 -14.59
C ASP A 119 42.95 9.79 -14.21
N ARG A 120 42.15 8.83 -13.70
CA ARG A 120 42.60 7.46 -13.41
C ARG A 120 43.04 6.68 -14.66
N LEU A 121 42.51 7.00 -15.82
CA LEU A 121 42.87 6.37 -17.10
C LEU A 121 44.07 7.06 -17.77
N ILE A 122 44.33 8.34 -17.46
CA ILE A 122 45.45 9.13 -18.01
C ILE A 122 46.74 8.92 -17.22
N ILE A 123 46.65 8.62 -15.91
CA ILE A 123 47.81 8.45 -15.01
C ILE A 123 48.40 7.02 -15.05
N ASN A 124 47.90 6.13 -15.94
CA ASN A 124 48.40 4.76 -16.11
C ASN A 124 48.97 4.55 -17.52
#